data_AF-A0A352KWX3-F1
#
_entry.id   AF-A0A352KWX3-F1
#
_cell.length_a   1.000
_cell.length_b   1.000
_cell.length_c   1.000
_cell.angle_alpha   90.00
_cell.angle_beta   90.00
_cell.angle_gamma   90.00
#
_symmetry.space_group_name_H-M   'P 1'
#
loop_
_entity.id
_entity.type
_entity.pdbx_description
1 polymer ?
#
loop_
_entity_poly.entity_id
_entity_poly.type
_entity_poly.pdbx_seq_one_letter_code
_entity_poly.pdbx_strand_id
1 'polypeptide(L)'
;GGLSARLTVGWLQVVWLLPTVLMMCLMGLFGPAFGPDTSLGIVPQPHVLLYYAIFFAFGCLYFAAADSAGQLGRWWWLTLPLSLLVLLPLSFSPVQTRLESALIQSAFAWWMSFGCLGFFRRFLGGGSGWIRWLSDSSYWLYLMHLPLLFAIQAPLRPWSISPFLKFGLSCAVCTGLLLLSYQYLVRYSWVGTLLNGRRTR
;
A
#
# COMPACT_ATOMS: atom_id res chain seq x y z
N GLY A 1 2.99 -13.24 -23.04
CA GLY A 1 3.66 -12.84 -24.30
C GLY A 1 5.08 -12.38 -24.00
N GLY A 2 6.03 -12.52 -24.93
CA GLY A 2 7.44 -12.21 -24.66
C GLY A 2 7.69 -10.75 -24.25
N LEU A 3 6.90 -9.80 -24.77
CA LEU A 3 7.03 -8.38 -24.44
C LEU A 3 6.57 -8.06 -23.00
N SER A 4 5.44 -8.64 -22.55
CA SER A 4 4.94 -8.40 -21.19
C SER A 4 5.89 -8.93 -20.13
N ALA A 5 6.51 -10.11 -20.35
CA ALA A 5 7.53 -10.66 -19.47
C ALA A 5 8.79 -9.79 -19.43
N ARG A 6 9.24 -9.26 -20.56
CA ARG A 6 10.40 -8.37 -20.62
C ARG A 6 10.17 -7.06 -19.87
N LEU A 7 8.99 -6.44 -20.04
CA LEU A 7 8.60 -5.17 -19.42
C LEU A 7 8.30 -5.27 -17.92
N THR A 8 8.09 -6.46 -17.37
CA THR A 8 7.69 -6.63 -15.95
C THR A 8 8.67 -7.45 -15.13
N VAL A 9 9.21 -8.53 -15.70
CA VAL A 9 10.14 -9.45 -15.01
C VAL A 9 11.58 -9.26 -15.48
N GLY A 10 11.77 -8.82 -16.73
CA GLY A 10 13.09 -8.58 -17.32
C GLY A 10 13.74 -7.26 -16.89
N TRP A 11 14.88 -6.94 -17.51
CA TRP A 11 15.62 -5.69 -17.27
C TRP A 11 14.85 -4.44 -17.72
N LEU A 12 13.92 -4.59 -18.67
CA LEU A 12 13.09 -3.49 -19.18
C LEU A 12 12.05 -2.99 -18.15
N GLN A 13 11.90 -3.64 -17.00
CA GLN A 13 11.05 -3.15 -15.90
C GLN A 13 11.48 -1.75 -15.39
N VAL A 14 12.74 -1.38 -15.58
CA VAL A 14 13.27 -0.05 -15.20
C VAL A 14 12.59 1.08 -15.98
N VAL A 15 12.03 0.80 -17.17
CA VAL A 15 11.32 1.81 -17.98
C VAL A 15 10.14 2.42 -17.22
N TRP A 16 9.51 1.66 -16.31
CA TRP A 16 8.39 2.15 -15.50
C TRP A 16 8.80 3.23 -14.50
N LEU A 17 10.09 3.36 -14.17
CA LEU A 17 10.57 4.46 -13.32
C LEU A 17 10.38 5.83 -13.98
N LEU A 18 10.59 5.93 -15.29
CA LEU A 18 10.50 7.22 -16.00
C LEU A 18 9.12 7.89 -15.86
N PRO A 19 7.99 7.23 -16.20
CA PRO A 19 6.68 7.84 -16.03
C PRO A 19 6.31 8.01 -14.54
N THR A 20 6.74 7.13 -13.63
CA THR A 20 6.45 7.33 -12.19
C THR A 20 7.18 8.54 -11.62
N VAL A 21 8.45 8.75 -11.99
CA VAL A 21 9.25 9.90 -11.57
C VAL A 21 8.67 11.19 -12.13
N LEU A 22 8.26 11.18 -13.41
CA LEU A 22 7.60 12.32 -14.02
C LEU A 22 6.34 12.70 -13.25
N MET A 23 5.47 11.74 -12.94
CA MET A 23 4.26 12.00 -12.15
C MET A 23 4.59 12.47 -10.73
N MET A 24 5.62 11.88 -10.11
CA MET A 24 6.06 12.25 -8.77
C MET A 24 6.63 13.68 -8.70
N CYS A 25 7.31 14.15 -9.75
CA CYS A 25 7.74 15.55 -9.87
C CYS A 25 6.57 16.55 -9.93
N LEU A 26 5.38 16.10 -10.32
CA LEU A 26 4.16 16.92 -10.36
C LEU A 26 3.41 16.92 -9.02
N MET A 27 3.83 16.09 -8.05
CA MET A 27 3.23 15.96 -6.72
C MET A 27 4.00 16.77 -5.67
N GLY A 28 3.38 17.05 -4.52
CA GLY A 28 4.01 17.82 -3.43
C GLY A 28 4.20 19.30 -3.79
N LEU A 29 3.42 19.82 -4.75
CA LEU A 29 3.47 21.24 -5.16
C LEU A 29 2.99 22.19 -4.05
N PHE A 30 2.06 21.72 -3.20
CA PHE A 30 1.41 22.54 -2.19
C PHE A 30 1.93 22.29 -0.76
N GLY A 31 2.96 21.45 -0.61
CA GLY A 31 3.62 21.19 0.65
C GLY A 31 4.58 20.00 0.55
N PRO A 32 5.71 20.01 1.28
CA PRO A 32 6.61 18.88 1.32
C PRO A 32 5.91 17.70 2.00
N ALA A 33 5.60 16.68 1.22
CA ALA A 33 5.06 15.42 1.71
C ALA A 33 5.90 14.27 1.18
N PHE A 34 6.07 13.24 2.01
CA PHE A 34 6.61 11.97 1.56
C PHE A 34 5.48 11.14 0.97
N GLY A 35 5.65 10.69 -0.27
CA GLY A 35 4.67 9.94 -1.03
C GLY A 35 3.83 10.81 -1.98
N PRO A 36 2.93 10.16 -2.73
CA PRO A 36 2.04 10.85 -3.66
C PRO A 36 1.00 11.71 -2.92
N ASP A 37 0.50 12.74 -3.60
CA ASP A 37 -0.57 13.59 -3.07
C ASP A 37 -1.85 12.80 -2.79
N THR A 38 -2.58 13.21 -1.74
CA THR A 38 -3.85 12.57 -1.35
C THR A 38 -5.05 13.35 -1.91
N SER A 39 -5.90 12.66 -2.67
CA SER A 39 -7.18 13.23 -3.13
C SER A 39 -8.27 12.97 -2.09
N LEU A 40 -8.67 14.00 -1.35
CA LEU A 40 -9.81 13.95 -0.41
C LEU A 40 -11.15 14.33 -1.07
N GLY A 41 -11.11 14.82 -2.31
CA GLY A 41 -12.31 15.18 -3.07
C GLY A 41 -13.01 13.98 -3.72
N ILE A 42 -14.28 14.17 -4.08
CA ILE A 42 -15.09 13.16 -4.81
C ILE A 42 -14.48 12.88 -6.20
N VAL A 43 -13.91 13.90 -6.84
CA VAL A 43 -13.21 13.77 -8.12
C VAL A 43 -11.71 13.62 -7.85
N PRO A 44 -11.07 12.50 -8.24
CA PRO A 44 -9.65 12.31 -8.04
C PRO A 44 -8.86 13.31 -8.89
N GLN A 45 -7.79 13.88 -8.33
CA GLN A 45 -6.93 14.78 -9.07
C GLN A 45 -6.25 14.01 -10.22
N PRO A 46 -6.19 14.57 -11.44
CA PRO A 46 -5.70 13.84 -12.61
C PRO A 46 -4.29 13.27 -12.45
N HIS A 47 -3.37 14.03 -11.85
CA HIS A 47 -1.99 13.60 -11.65
C HIS A 47 -1.88 12.42 -10.66
N VAL A 48 -2.71 12.38 -9.62
CA VAL A 48 -2.80 11.23 -8.68
C VAL A 48 -3.34 10.00 -9.41
N LEU A 49 -4.41 10.17 -10.19
CA LEU A 49 -4.98 9.08 -10.99
C LEU A 49 -3.94 8.50 -11.97
N LEU A 50 -3.23 9.36 -12.70
CA LEU A 50 -2.20 8.94 -13.66
C LEU A 50 -1.06 8.19 -12.96
N TYR A 51 -0.61 8.65 -11.80
CA TYR A 51 0.42 7.97 -11.02
C TYR A 51 0.01 6.53 -10.68
N TYR A 52 -1.19 6.31 -10.13
CA TYR A 52 -1.66 4.97 -9.79
C TYR A 52 -2.01 4.13 -11.04
N ALA A 53 -2.44 4.75 -12.14
CA ALA A 53 -2.68 4.07 -13.40
C ALA A 53 -1.41 3.40 -13.95
N ILE A 54 -0.23 3.95 -13.69
CA ILE A 54 1.06 3.35 -14.07
C ILE A 54 1.27 2.02 -13.34
N PHE A 55 1.06 1.98 -12.02
CA PHE A 55 1.16 0.75 -11.23
C PHE A 55 0.09 -0.28 -11.64
N PHE A 56 -1.12 0.18 -11.93
CA PHE A 56 -2.19 -0.68 -12.43
C PHE A 56 -1.83 -1.30 -13.78
N ALA A 57 -1.35 -0.51 -14.74
CA ALA A 57 -0.93 -0.99 -16.05
C ALA A 57 0.23 -2.00 -15.94
N PHE A 58 1.20 -1.74 -15.08
CA PHE A 58 2.25 -2.70 -14.74
C PHE A 58 1.65 -4.01 -14.21
N GLY A 59 0.70 -3.92 -13.27
CA GLY A 59 0.00 -5.08 -12.71
C GLY A 59 -0.74 -5.91 -13.77
N CYS A 60 -1.45 -5.25 -14.70
CA CYS A 60 -2.12 -5.93 -15.81
C CYS A 60 -1.14 -6.67 -16.72
N LEU A 61 -0.02 -6.04 -17.07
CA LEU A 61 1.02 -6.66 -17.89
C LEU A 61 1.73 -7.81 -17.16
N TYR A 62 1.92 -7.66 -15.85
CA TYR A 62 2.53 -8.68 -15.01
C TYR A 62 1.61 -9.91 -14.88
N PHE A 63 0.31 -9.69 -14.72
CA PHE A 63 -0.70 -10.75 -14.77
C PHE A 63 -0.65 -11.50 -16.11
N ALA A 64 -0.55 -10.78 -17.24
CA ALA A 64 -0.41 -11.36 -18.57
C ALA A 64 0.97 -12.01 -18.84
N ALA A 65 2.00 -11.65 -18.06
CA ALA A 65 3.31 -12.31 -18.11
C ALA A 65 3.30 -13.68 -17.43
N ALA A 66 2.32 -13.94 -16.55
CA ALA A 66 2.11 -15.21 -15.87
C ALA A 66 3.41 -15.76 -15.24
N ASP A 67 4.08 -14.92 -14.43
CA ASP A 67 5.36 -15.25 -13.76
C ASP A 67 5.20 -16.37 -12.72
N SER A 68 5.13 -17.59 -13.24
CA SER A 68 4.95 -18.83 -12.49
C SER A 68 6.19 -19.17 -11.67
N ALA A 69 7.36 -18.77 -12.16
CA ALA A 69 8.65 -19.00 -11.52
C ALA A 69 8.92 -18.05 -10.34
N GLY A 70 8.09 -17.03 -10.14
CA GLY A 70 8.23 -16.10 -9.02
C GLY A 70 9.49 -15.24 -9.09
N GLN A 71 9.91 -14.87 -10.29
CA GLN A 71 11.10 -14.07 -10.52
C GLN A 71 10.93 -12.64 -10.00
N LEU A 72 9.74 -12.06 -10.16
CA LEU A 72 9.45 -10.74 -9.61
C LEU A 72 9.32 -10.83 -8.08
N GLY A 73 10.17 -10.08 -7.37
CA GLY A 73 10.27 -10.12 -5.91
C GLY A 73 11.17 -11.24 -5.36
N ARG A 74 11.90 -11.98 -6.19
CA ARG A 74 12.84 -13.03 -5.72
C ARG A 74 13.86 -12.52 -4.69
N TRP A 75 14.27 -11.27 -4.86
CA TRP A 75 15.23 -10.58 -3.98
C TRP A 75 14.58 -9.80 -2.85
N TRP A 76 13.37 -10.19 -2.42
CA TRP A 76 12.62 -9.48 -1.36
C TRP A 76 13.44 -9.22 -0.10
N TRP A 77 14.31 -10.15 0.26
CA TRP A 77 15.18 -10.06 1.44
C TRP A 77 16.26 -8.99 1.32
N LEU A 78 16.58 -8.52 0.10
CA LEU A 78 17.42 -7.34 -0.14
C LEU A 78 16.56 -6.10 -0.38
N THR A 79 15.54 -6.20 -1.23
CA THR A 79 14.78 -5.02 -1.65
C THR A 79 14.02 -4.40 -0.50
N LEU A 80 13.44 -5.18 0.42
CA LEU A 80 12.74 -4.67 1.60
C LEU A 80 13.63 -3.94 2.62
N PRO A 81 14.73 -4.54 3.13
CA PRO A 81 15.58 -3.80 4.06
C PRO A 81 16.26 -2.62 3.38
N LEU A 82 16.65 -2.72 2.10
CA LEU A 82 17.30 -1.61 1.41
C LEU A 82 16.32 -0.45 1.17
N SER A 83 15.06 -0.72 0.83
CA SER A 83 14.05 0.34 0.75
C SER A 83 13.77 0.99 2.11
N LEU A 84 13.67 0.20 3.19
CA LEU A 84 13.36 0.72 4.53
C LEU A 84 14.54 1.43 5.22
N LEU A 85 15.76 0.92 5.07
CA LEU A 85 16.94 1.41 5.80
C LEU A 85 17.77 2.40 4.99
N VAL A 86 17.60 2.45 3.67
CA VAL A 86 18.38 3.35 2.79
C VAL A 86 17.46 4.34 2.09
N LEU A 87 16.52 3.89 1.26
CA LEU A 87 15.71 4.80 0.45
C LEU A 87 14.76 5.67 1.30
N LEU A 88 14.18 5.12 2.36
CA LEU A 88 13.30 5.87 3.25
C LEU A 88 14.05 7.00 3.99
N PRO A 89 15.18 6.77 4.71
CA PRO A 89 15.93 7.87 5.32
C PRO A 89 16.43 8.90 4.31
N LEU A 90 16.91 8.45 3.14
CA LEU A 90 17.35 9.35 2.08
C LEU A 90 16.24 10.30 1.61
N SER A 91 14.99 9.84 1.60
CA SER A 91 13.84 10.65 1.20
C SER A 91 13.62 11.86 2.11
N PHE A 92 14.07 11.81 3.37
CA PHE A 92 13.96 12.91 4.33
C PHE A 92 15.19 13.83 4.36
N SER A 93 16.16 13.64 3.46
CA SER A 93 17.33 14.52 3.38
C SER A 93 16.90 15.95 3.00
N PRO A 94 17.34 16.99 3.74
CA PRO A 94 16.92 18.38 3.50
C PRO A 94 17.58 19.01 2.27
N VAL A 95 18.64 18.40 1.72
CA VAL A 95 19.38 18.91 0.57
C VAL A 95 19.12 17.99 -0.62
N GLN A 96 17.90 18.05 -1.16
CA GLN A 96 17.53 17.29 -2.35
C GLN A 96 16.81 18.19 -3.34
N THR A 97 17.20 18.09 -4.60
CA THR A 97 16.40 18.65 -5.69
C THR A 97 15.10 17.87 -5.82
N ARG A 98 14.09 18.50 -6.45
CA ARG A 98 12.81 17.84 -6.69
C ARG A 98 12.95 16.54 -7.49
N LEU A 99 13.84 16.52 -8.48
CA LEU A 99 14.09 15.34 -9.31
C LEU A 99 14.70 14.20 -8.48
N GLU A 100 15.69 14.50 -7.64
CA GLU A 100 16.30 13.50 -6.74
C GLU A 100 15.27 12.93 -5.77
N SER A 101 14.45 13.78 -5.15
CA SER A 101 13.38 13.34 -4.25
C SER A 101 12.37 12.46 -4.99
N ALA A 102 11.94 12.87 -6.19
CA ALA A 102 11.01 12.09 -7.01
C ALA A 102 11.60 10.73 -7.44
N LEU A 103 12.89 10.68 -7.78
CA LEU A 103 13.62 9.45 -8.10
C LEU A 103 13.66 8.51 -6.90
N ILE A 104 14.07 9.00 -5.74
CA ILE A 104 14.21 8.19 -4.52
C ILE A 104 12.85 7.66 -4.07
N GLN A 105 11.82 8.52 -4.05
CA GLN A 105 10.48 8.10 -3.63
C GLN A 105 9.83 7.13 -4.61
N SER A 106 10.03 7.31 -5.92
CA SER A 106 9.55 6.36 -6.93
C SER A 106 10.28 5.01 -6.81
N ALA A 107 11.61 5.03 -6.65
CA ALA A 107 12.39 3.82 -6.43
C ALA A 107 11.96 3.09 -5.15
N PHE A 108 11.72 3.84 -4.07
CA PHE A 108 11.18 3.32 -2.82
C PHE A 108 9.84 2.60 -3.04
N ALA A 109 8.89 3.23 -3.74
CA ALA A 109 7.57 2.65 -4.00
C ALA A 109 7.65 1.33 -4.77
N TRP A 110 8.47 1.27 -5.82
CA TRP A 110 8.68 0.04 -6.61
C TRP A 110 9.38 -1.06 -5.82
N TRP A 111 10.46 -0.73 -5.09
CA TRP A 111 11.23 -1.72 -4.32
C TRP A 111 10.44 -2.27 -3.14
N MET A 112 9.67 -1.41 -2.45
CA MET A 112 8.73 -1.85 -1.43
C MET A 112 7.67 -2.76 -2.01
N SER A 113 7.10 -2.41 -3.17
CA SER A 113 6.05 -3.21 -3.82
C SER A 113 6.58 -4.59 -4.24
N PHE A 114 7.73 -4.67 -4.90
CA PHE A 114 8.36 -5.94 -5.28
C PHE A 114 8.83 -6.75 -4.07
N GLY A 115 9.36 -6.07 -3.05
CA GLY A 115 9.77 -6.70 -1.80
C GLY A 115 8.59 -7.33 -1.06
N CYS A 116 7.50 -6.58 -0.89
CA CYS A 116 6.28 -7.08 -0.30
C CYS A 116 5.73 -8.25 -1.12
N LEU A 117 5.62 -8.11 -2.45
CA LEU A 117 5.15 -9.19 -3.32
C LEU A 117 5.94 -10.49 -3.12
N GLY A 118 7.27 -10.41 -3.11
CA GLY A 118 8.13 -11.57 -2.88
C GLY A 118 7.99 -12.15 -1.47
N PHE A 119 7.91 -11.31 -0.45
CA PHE A 119 7.69 -11.72 0.94
C PHE A 119 6.36 -12.47 1.10
N PHE A 120 5.25 -11.88 0.62
CA PHE A 120 3.93 -12.49 0.70
C PHE A 120 3.87 -13.82 -0.08
N ARG A 121 4.50 -13.90 -1.26
CA ARG A 121 4.57 -15.15 -2.02
C ARG A 121 5.33 -16.24 -1.26
N ARG A 122 6.42 -15.89 -0.57
CA ARG A 122 7.27 -16.86 0.14
C ARG A 122 6.64 -17.41 1.41
N PHE A 123 5.98 -16.56 2.19
CA PHE A 123 5.48 -16.91 3.54
C PHE A 123 3.97 -17.15 3.59
N LEU A 124 3.19 -16.49 2.73
CA LEU A 124 1.73 -16.43 2.84
C LEU A 124 1.03 -17.08 1.62
N GLY A 125 1.78 -17.74 0.73
CA GLY A 125 1.26 -18.45 -0.44
C GLY A 125 0.54 -19.78 -0.14
N GLY A 126 0.64 -20.29 1.09
CA GLY A 126 0.10 -21.61 1.49
C GLY A 126 -1.42 -21.70 1.65
N GLY A 127 -2.19 -20.70 1.20
CA GLY A 127 -3.65 -20.77 1.14
C GLY A 127 -4.40 -20.77 2.47
N SER A 128 -3.76 -20.41 3.59
CA SER A 128 -4.39 -20.46 4.92
C SER A 128 -5.67 -19.61 5.01
N GLY A 129 -6.72 -20.21 5.55
CA GLY A 129 -8.02 -19.56 5.72
C GLY A 129 -7.97 -18.34 6.64
N TRP A 130 -7.05 -18.33 7.61
CA TRP A 130 -6.83 -17.19 8.50
C TRP A 130 -6.24 -15.98 7.76
N ILE A 131 -5.22 -16.21 6.92
CA ILE A 131 -4.60 -15.14 6.12
C ILE A 131 -5.62 -14.54 5.16
N ARG A 132 -6.42 -15.40 4.51
CA ARG A 132 -7.51 -14.96 3.63
C ARG A 132 -8.50 -14.10 4.41
N TRP A 133 -8.99 -14.58 5.55
CA TRP A 133 -9.90 -13.82 6.42
C TRP A 133 -9.36 -12.44 6.82
N LEU A 134 -8.08 -12.36 7.19
CA LEU A 134 -7.43 -11.10 7.57
C LEU A 134 -7.29 -10.14 6.36
N SER A 135 -6.98 -10.67 5.18
CA SER A 135 -6.94 -9.87 3.94
C SER A 135 -8.32 -9.28 3.61
N ASP A 136 -9.38 -10.07 3.80
CA ASP A 136 -10.75 -9.65 3.49
C ASP A 136 -11.31 -8.63 4.48
N SER A 137 -10.86 -8.69 5.73
CA SER A 137 -11.25 -7.70 6.75
C SER A 137 -10.55 -6.36 6.53
N SER A 138 -9.35 -6.36 5.92
CA SER A 138 -8.53 -5.15 5.71
C SER A 138 -9.27 -4.05 4.94
N TYR A 139 -10.14 -4.41 3.99
CA TYR A 139 -10.93 -3.42 3.24
C TYR A 139 -12.00 -2.74 4.12
N TRP A 140 -12.68 -3.51 4.99
CA TRP A 140 -13.62 -2.94 5.97
C TRP A 140 -12.90 -2.04 6.98
N LEU A 141 -11.74 -2.49 7.47
CA LEU A 141 -10.90 -1.72 8.36
C LEU A 141 -10.51 -0.38 7.70
N TYR A 142 -10.06 -0.41 6.44
CA TYR A 142 -9.72 0.79 5.68
C TYR A 142 -10.89 1.77 5.53
N LEU A 143 -12.13 1.30 5.32
CA LEU A 143 -13.27 2.21 5.22
C LEU A 143 -13.67 2.85 6.57
N MET A 144 -13.63 2.06 7.64
CA MET A 144 -14.25 2.45 8.92
C MET A 144 -13.24 2.92 9.98
N HIS A 145 -11.93 2.82 9.74
CA HIS A 145 -10.93 3.25 10.72
C HIS A 145 -10.99 4.75 11.02
N LEU A 146 -11.18 5.63 10.02
CA LEU A 146 -11.23 7.08 10.24
C LEU A 146 -12.35 7.51 11.21
N PRO A 147 -13.64 7.20 10.95
CA PRO A 147 -14.71 7.61 11.87
C PRO A 147 -14.53 6.99 13.27
N LEU A 148 -14.07 5.74 13.33
CA LEU A 148 -13.85 5.07 14.61
C LEU A 148 -12.67 5.68 15.39
N LEU A 149 -11.59 6.06 14.71
CA LEU A 149 -10.46 6.75 15.33
C LEU A 149 -10.90 8.10 15.90
N PHE A 150 -11.74 8.87 15.20
CA PHE A 150 -12.28 10.12 15.77
C PHE A 150 -13.12 9.86 17.03
N ALA A 151 -13.97 8.82 17.01
CA ALA A 151 -14.77 8.43 18.16
C ALA A 151 -13.92 7.96 19.36
N ILE A 152 -12.84 7.23 19.11
CA ILE A 152 -11.90 6.75 20.14
C ILE A 152 -11.03 7.89 20.70
N GLN A 153 -10.60 8.81 19.85
CA GLN A 153 -9.71 9.91 20.26
C GLN A 153 -10.41 10.94 21.15
N ALA A 154 -11.72 11.17 20.97
CA ALA A 154 -12.48 12.12 21.78
C ALA A 154 -12.38 11.85 23.30
N PRO A 155 -12.66 10.63 23.82
CA PRO A 155 -12.50 10.31 25.24
C PRO A 155 -11.04 10.15 25.70
N LEU A 156 -10.11 9.84 24.79
CA LEU A 156 -8.67 9.70 25.10
C LEU A 156 -7.93 11.04 25.18
N ARG A 157 -8.54 12.12 24.66
CA ARG A 157 -7.97 13.47 24.70
C ARG A 157 -7.64 13.95 26.12
N PRO A 158 -8.54 13.90 27.12
CA PRO A 158 -8.27 14.42 28.47
C PRO A 158 -7.28 13.59 29.29
N TRP A 159 -6.98 12.35 28.89
CA TRP A 159 -6.09 11.47 29.67
C TRP A 159 -4.65 11.98 29.60
N SER A 160 -3.92 12.06 30.72
CA SER A 160 -2.53 12.54 30.76
C SER A 160 -1.48 11.42 30.52
N ILE A 161 -1.83 10.39 29.75
CA ILE A 161 -0.94 9.25 29.45
C ILE A 161 0.07 9.64 28.35
N SER A 162 1.25 9.01 28.36
CA SER A 162 2.26 9.12 27.29
C SER A 162 1.66 9.02 25.88
N PRO A 163 2.10 9.88 24.92
CA PRO A 163 1.60 9.87 23.54
C PRO A 163 1.72 8.51 22.86
N PHE A 164 2.81 7.78 23.11
CA PHE A 164 3.03 6.45 22.52
C PHE A 164 2.00 5.43 22.99
N LEU A 165 1.62 5.49 24.27
CA LEU A 165 0.59 4.61 24.82
C LEU A 165 -0.80 4.98 24.29
N LYS A 166 -1.11 6.28 24.16
CA LYS A 166 -2.37 6.72 23.52
C LYS A 166 -2.47 6.23 22.08
N PHE A 167 -1.38 6.32 21.32
CA PHE A 167 -1.30 5.83 19.95
C PHE A 167 -1.52 4.32 19.89
N GLY A 168 -0.74 3.56 20.67
CA GLY A 168 -0.85 2.09 20.71
C GLY A 168 -2.24 1.62 21.12
N LEU A 169 -2.83 2.25 22.15
CA LEU A 169 -4.18 1.96 22.60
C LEU A 169 -5.22 2.28 21.52
N SER A 170 -5.13 3.44 20.88
CA SER A 170 -6.06 3.84 19.81
C SER A 170 -6.00 2.85 18.65
N CYS A 171 -4.81 2.45 18.22
CA CYS A 171 -4.62 1.46 17.15
C CYS A 171 -5.17 0.09 17.55
N ALA A 172 -4.87 -0.38 18.76
CA ALA A 172 -5.32 -1.69 19.24
C ALA A 172 -6.85 -1.76 19.35
N VAL A 173 -7.47 -0.74 19.96
CA VAL A 173 -8.92 -0.66 20.13
C VAL A 173 -9.61 -0.52 18.78
N CYS A 174 -9.14 0.38 17.91
CA CYS A 174 -9.70 0.56 16.58
C CYS A 174 -9.65 -0.74 15.77
N THR A 175 -8.49 -1.39 15.71
CA THR A 175 -8.31 -2.65 14.98
C THR A 175 -9.17 -3.77 15.57
N GLY A 176 -9.19 -3.92 16.90
CA GLY A 176 -9.98 -4.96 17.56
C GLY A 176 -11.48 -4.81 17.31
N LEU A 177 -12.02 -3.60 17.48
CA LEU A 177 -13.43 -3.31 17.22
C LEU A 177 -13.79 -3.53 15.75
N LEU A 178 -12.92 -3.16 14.82
CA LEU A 178 -13.15 -3.36 13.39
C LEU A 178 -13.10 -4.83 12.98
N LEU A 179 -12.18 -5.62 13.54
CA LEU A 179 -12.13 -7.06 13.30
C LEU A 179 -13.37 -7.77 13.86
N LEU A 180 -13.84 -7.38 15.04
CA LEU A 180 -15.07 -7.90 15.64
C LEU A 180 -16.30 -7.52 14.81
N SER A 181 -16.43 -6.24 14.44
CA SER A 181 -17.54 -5.78 13.59
C SER A 181 -17.52 -6.47 12.23
N TYR A 182 -16.35 -6.70 11.65
CA TYR A 182 -16.23 -7.46 10.41
C TYR A 182 -16.75 -8.88 10.57
N GLN A 183 -16.31 -9.60 11.61
CA GLN A 183 -16.66 -11.00 11.82
C GLN A 183 -18.16 -11.21 12.09
N TYR A 184 -18.79 -10.33 12.88
CA TYR A 184 -20.18 -10.50 13.31
C TYR A 184 -21.21 -9.78 12.43
N LEU A 185 -20.89 -8.60 11.88
CA LEU A 185 -21.88 -7.75 11.20
C LEU A 185 -21.68 -7.70 9.68
N VAL A 186 -20.44 -7.78 9.19
CA VAL A 186 -20.13 -7.49 7.78
C VAL A 186 -19.93 -8.77 6.97
N ARG A 187 -19.19 -9.76 7.50
CA ARG A 187 -18.72 -10.91 6.72
C ARG A 187 -19.82 -11.67 5.98
N TYR A 188 -21.00 -11.81 6.57
CA TYR A 188 -22.14 -12.51 5.98
C TYR A 188 -23.29 -11.58 5.56
N SER A 189 -23.05 -10.26 5.53
CA SER A 189 -24.05 -9.30 5.08
C SER A 189 -23.90 -8.95 3.61
N TRP A 190 -24.87 -8.21 3.08
CA TRP A 190 -24.78 -7.60 1.75
C TRP A 190 -23.52 -6.74 1.61
N VAL A 191 -23.11 -6.04 2.67
CA VAL A 191 -21.89 -5.23 2.67
C VAL A 191 -20.67 -6.13 2.48
N GLY A 192 -20.52 -7.22 3.23
CA GLY A 192 -19.43 -8.17 3.01
C GLY A 192 -19.43 -8.79 1.62
N THR A 193 -20.62 -9.05 1.08
CA THR A 193 -20.81 -9.59 -0.27
C THR A 193 -20.40 -8.61 -1.36
N LEU A 194 -20.76 -7.33 -1.21
CA LEU A 194 -20.39 -6.27 -2.14
C LEU A 194 -18.88 -6.04 -2.15
N LEU A 195 -18.24 -6.12 -0.97
CA LEU A 195 -16.83 -5.77 -0.82
C LEU A 195 -15.87 -6.93 -1.13
N ASN A 196 -16.22 -8.16 -0.75
CA ASN A 196 -15.33 -9.33 -0.83
C ASN A 196 -15.91 -10.49 -1.68
N GLY A 197 -17.04 -10.26 -2.36
CA GLY A 197 -17.78 -11.29 -3.08
C GLY A 197 -18.66 -12.17 -2.19
N ARG A 198 -19.60 -12.91 -2.79
CA ARG A 198 -20.53 -13.81 -2.07
C ARG A 198 -19.74 -14.91 -1.36
N ARG A 199 -20.06 -15.11 -0.08
CA ARG A 199 -19.52 -16.20 0.74
C ARG A 199 -20.64 -17.03 1.32
N THR A 200 -20.66 -18.30 0.96
CA THR A 200 -21.53 -19.30 1.57
C THR A 200 -20.87 -19.82 2.85
N ARG A 201 -21.68 -20.06 3.88
CA ARG A 201 -21.22 -20.81 5.06
C ARG A 201 -20.92 -22.26 4.70
#